data_AF-A0A8S3Z331-F1
#
_entry.id   AF-A0A8S3Z331-F1
#
_cell.length_a   1.000
_cell.length_b   1.000
_cell.length_c   1.000
_cell.angle_alpha   90.00
_cell.angle_beta   90.00
_cell.angle_gamma   90.00
#
_symmetry.space_group_name_H-M   'P 1'
#
loop_
_entity.id
_entity.type
_entity.pdbx_description
1 polymer ?
#
loop_
_entity_poly.entity_id
_entity_poly.type
_entity_poly.pdbx_seq_one_letter_code
_entity_poly.pdbx_strand_id
1 'polypeptide(L)'
;ELDPVCHQLYEFYRSKEVKLKLFSLQFVATLVWLYLRCLSNGDKKSCGGVETFLLGVYNLEIVKSDGTPLVESFCIPSISKASVYHD
;
A
#
# COMPACT_ATOMS: atom_id res chain seq x y z
N GLU A 1 -12.91 -15.21 -12.04
CA GLU A 1 -12.10 -14.00 -12.24
C GLU A 1 -12.04 -13.24 -10.92
N LEU A 2 -10.86 -12.79 -10.48
CA LEU A 2 -10.67 -12.11 -9.19
C LEU A 2 -10.93 -10.60 -9.28
N ASP A 3 -11.03 -10.08 -10.50
CA ASP A 3 -11.19 -8.66 -10.84
C ASP A 3 -12.28 -7.91 -10.05
N PRO A 4 -13.52 -8.41 -9.87
CA PRO A 4 -14.51 -7.68 -9.08
C PRO A 4 -14.12 -7.57 -7.60
N VAL A 5 -13.39 -8.56 -7.07
CA VAL A 5 -12.89 -8.54 -5.69
C VAL A 5 -11.75 -7.53 -5.57
N CYS A 6 -10.79 -7.53 -6.50
CA CYS A 6 -9.71 -6.55 -6.54
C CYS A 6 -10.25 -5.11 -6.65
N HIS A 7 -11.28 -4.91 -7.47
CA HIS A 7 -11.97 -3.62 -7.58
C HIS A 7 -12.63 -3.21 -6.27
N GLN A 8 -13.37 -4.12 -5.61
CA GLN A 8 -14.00 -3.81 -4.33
C GLN A 8 -12.98 -3.51 -3.22
N LEU A 9 -11.86 -4.24 -3.19
CA LEU A 9 -10.76 -3.98 -2.26
C LEU A 9 -10.12 -2.61 -2.52
N TYR A 10 -10.00 -2.20 -3.78
CA TYR A 10 -9.52 -0.87 -4.14
C TYR A 10 -10.48 0.22 -3.65
N GLU A 11 -11.79 0.07 -3.87
CA GLU A 11 -12.78 1.03 -3.39
C GLU A 11 -12.80 1.16 -1.86
N PHE A 12 -12.65 0.04 -1.15
CA PHE A 12 -12.44 0.02 0.30
C PHE A 12 -11.17 0.77 0.72
N TYR A 13 -10.07 0.57 0.00
CA TYR A 13 -8.79 1.23 0.27
C TYR A 13 -8.84 2.75 0.05
N ARG A 14 -9.54 3.17 -1.01
CA ARG A 14 -9.73 4.57 -1.38
C ARG A 14 -10.67 5.31 -0.45
N SER A 15 -11.56 4.60 0.24
CA SER A 15 -12.52 5.19 1.18
C SER A 15 -11.82 5.93 2.32
N LYS A 16 -12.52 6.89 2.94
CA LYS A 16 -12.02 7.58 4.15
C LYS A 16 -12.17 6.75 5.42
N GLU A 17 -12.73 5.54 5.32
CA GLU A 17 -12.98 4.68 6.48
C GLU A 17 -11.74 3.83 6.80
N VAL A 18 -11.09 4.14 7.93
CA VAL A 18 -9.85 3.49 8.36
C VAL A 18 -10.00 1.97 8.45
N LYS A 19 -11.16 1.47 8.88
CA LYS A 19 -11.42 0.02 9.00
C LYS A 19 -11.41 -0.67 7.64
N LEU A 20 -12.01 -0.06 6.62
CA LEU A 20 -12.02 -0.59 5.26
C LEU A 20 -10.64 -0.53 4.62
N LYS A 21 -9.89 0.56 4.86
CA LYS A 21 -8.49 0.66 4.43
C LYS A 21 -7.62 -0.46 5.02
N LEU A 22 -7.71 -0.68 6.34
CA LEU A 22 -6.99 -1.76 7.02
C LEU A 22 -7.43 -3.15 6.55
N PHE A 23 -8.73 -3.35 6.32
CA PHE A 23 -9.27 -4.58 5.76
C PHE A 23 -8.68 -4.88 4.38
N SER A 24 -8.54 -3.89 3.51
CA SER A 24 -7.89 -4.09 2.21
C SER A 24 -6.39 -4.34 2.34
N LEU A 25 -5.72 -3.64 3.27
CA LEU A 25 -4.27 -3.73 3.48
C LEU A 25 -3.84 -5.13 3.94
N GLN A 26 -4.66 -5.83 4.72
CA GLN A 26 -4.33 -7.18 5.21
C GLN A 26 -4.10 -8.21 4.07
N PHE A 27 -4.69 -7.98 2.89
CA PHE A 27 -4.55 -8.87 1.73
C PHE A 27 -3.37 -8.52 0.82
N VAL A 28 -2.72 -7.37 1.01
CA VAL A 28 -1.65 -6.89 0.12
C VAL A 28 -0.51 -7.90 0.04
N ALA A 29 -0.05 -8.45 1.17
CA ALA A 29 1.03 -9.44 1.17
C ALA A 29 0.67 -10.70 0.35
N THR A 30 -0.56 -11.20 0.50
CA THR A 30 -1.06 -12.37 -0.25
C THR A 30 -1.21 -12.06 -1.75
N LEU A 31 -1.70 -10.87 -2.09
CA LEU A 31 -1.88 -10.43 -3.47
C LEU A 31 -0.53 -10.17 -4.17
N VAL A 32 0.47 -9.65 -3.46
CA VAL A 32 1.85 -9.54 -3.95
C VAL A 32 2.43 -10.92 -4.26
N TRP A 33 2.28 -11.88 -3.35
CA TRP A 33 2.72 -13.26 -3.61
C TRP A 33 2.03 -13.86 -4.84
N LEU A 34 0.71 -13.70 -4.94
CA LEU A 34 -0.06 -14.20 -6.08
C LEU A 34 0.45 -13.58 -7.39
N TYR A 35 0.60 -12.26 -7.43
CA TYR A 35 1.13 -11.54 -8.59
C TYR A 35 2.51 -12.03 -9.00
N LEU A 36 3.46 -12.12 -8.06
CA LEU A 36 4.82 -12.60 -8.33
C LEU A 36 4.84 -14.06 -8.82
N ARG A 37 3.96 -14.92 -8.28
CA ARG A 37 3.80 -16.29 -8.75
C ARG A 37 3.22 -16.37 -10.17
N CYS A 38 2.25 -15.53 -10.52
CA CYS A 38 1.74 -15.45 -11.88
C CYS A 38 2.86 -15.05 -12.86
N LEU A 39 3.64 -14.03 -12.47
CA LEU A 39 4.77 -13.54 -13.25
C LEU A 39 5.82 -14.63 -13.47
N SER A 40 6.20 -15.38 -12.43
CA SER A 40 7.20 -16.45 -12.55
C SER A 40 6.74 -17.57 -13.48
N ASN A 41 5.44 -17.85 -13.51
CA ASN A 41 4.85 -18.92 -14.31
C ASN A 41 4.52 -18.48 -15.76
N GLY A 42 4.72 -17.21 -16.10
CA GLY A 42 4.37 -16.67 -17.41
C GLY A 42 2.86 -16.49 -17.64
N ASP A 43 2.04 -16.65 -16.61
CA ASP A 43 0.58 -16.59 -16.70
C ASP A 43 0.07 -15.14 -16.52
N LYS A 44 0.42 -14.29 -17.48
CA LYS A 44 0.11 -12.85 -17.43
C LYS A 44 -1.38 -12.54 -17.61
N LYS A 45 -2.16 -13.44 -18.23
CA LYS A 45 -3.58 -13.18 -18.53
C LYS A 45 -4.47 -13.23 -17.28
N SER A 46 -4.01 -13.89 -16.22
CA SER A 46 -4.81 -14.16 -15.01
C SER A 46 -4.74 -13.06 -13.93
N CYS A 47 -3.82 -12.09 -14.01
CA CYS A 47 -3.45 -11.28 -12.82
C CYS A 47 -3.56 -9.75 -13.01
N GLY A 48 -4.25 -9.31 -14.07
CA GLY A 48 -4.46 -7.88 -14.36
C GLY A 48 -5.22 -7.11 -13.28
N GLY A 49 -6.27 -7.70 -12.70
CA GLY A 49 -6.99 -7.08 -11.58
C GLY A 49 -6.12 -6.93 -10.32
N VAL A 50 -5.24 -7.89 -10.05
CA VAL A 50 -4.29 -7.84 -8.92
C VAL A 50 -3.25 -6.76 -9.13
N GLU A 51 -2.66 -6.70 -10.33
CA GLU A 51 -1.69 -5.67 -10.70
C GLU A 51 -2.29 -4.26 -10.58
N THR A 52 -3.51 -4.07 -11.09
CA THR A 52 -4.23 -2.79 -11.02
C THR A 52 -4.50 -2.38 -9.57
N PHE A 53 -4.93 -3.32 -8.72
CA PHE A 53 -5.13 -3.06 -7.29
C PHE A 53 -3.82 -2.62 -6.60
N LEU A 54 -2.73 -3.37 -6.79
CA LEU A 54 -1.44 -3.08 -6.16
C LEU A 54 -0.88 -1.72 -6.61
N LEU A 55 -0.97 -1.43 -7.90
CA LEU A 55 -0.54 -0.14 -8.46
C LEU A 55 -1.40 1.02 -7.94
N GLY A 56 -2.71 0.81 -7.82
CA GLY A 56 -3.64 1.79 -7.24
C GLY A 56 -3.33 2.09 -5.78
N VAL A 57 -3.08 1.06 -4.97
CA VAL A 57 -2.66 1.21 -3.56
C VAL A 57 -1.36 2.01 -3.47
N TYR A 58 -0.34 1.64 -4.26
CA TYR A 58 0.94 2.35 -4.30
C TYR A 58 0.75 3.84 -4.62
N ASN A 59 -0.02 4.16 -5.67
CA ASN A 59 -0.27 5.54 -6.07
C ASN A 59 -0.97 6.37 -4.98
N LEU A 60 -1.85 5.74 -4.19
CA LEU A 60 -2.52 6.42 -3.07
C LEU A 60 -1.59 6.63 -1.86
N GLU A 61 -0.57 5.79 -1.68
CA GLU A 61 0.36 5.91 -0.55
C GLU A 61 1.53 6.86 -0.80
N ILE A 62 1.97 7.02 -2.05
CA ILE A 62 3.12 7.89 -2.37
C ILE A 62 2.76 9.37 -2.50
N VAL A 63 1.48 9.74 -2.37
CA VAL A 63 0.99 11.10 -2.58
C VAL A 63 0.29 11.58 -1.31
N LYS A 64 0.58 12.81 -0.89
CA LYS A 64 -0.10 13.48 0.22
C LYS A 64 -1.50 13.96 -0.22
N SER A 65 -2.31 14.36 0.75
CA SER A 65 -3.65 14.91 0.48
C SER A 65 -3.66 16.16 -0.41
N ASP A 66 -2.53 16.88 -0.52
CA ASP A 66 -2.36 18.06 -1.37
C ASP A 66 -1.82 17.74 -2.78
N GLY A 67 -1.59 16.46 -3.09
CA GLY A 67 -1.04 16.04 -4.39
C GLY A 67 0.49 16.04 -4.46
N THR A 68 1.20 16.44 -3.40
CA THR A 68 2.67 16.40 -3.37
C THR A 68 3.20 15.01 -3.03
N PRO A 69 4.42 14.64 -3.44
CA PRO A 69 5.02 13.36 -3.07
C PRO A 69 5.17 13.22 -1.55
N LEU A 70 4.85 12.04 -1.03
CA LEU A 70 5.13 11.67 0.35
C LEU A 70 6.63 11.37 0.48
N VAL A 71 7.33 12.21 1.25
CA VAL A 71 8.73 12.02 1.61
C VAL A 71 8.82 11.92 3.13
N GLU A 72 9.06 10.72 3.63
CA GLU A 72 9.25 10.46 5.05
C GLU A 72 10.68 10.83 5.46
N SER A 73 10.80 11.67 6.48
CA SER A 73 12.09 12.05 7.06
C SER A 73 12.01 11.94 8.57
N PHE A 74 13.06 11.39 9.17
CA PHE A 74 13.17 11.24 10.61
C PHE A 74 14.41 11.97 11.10
N CYS A 75 14.31 12.57 12.28
CA CYS A 75 15.43 13.21 12.93
C CYS A 75 16.23 12.18 13.73
N ILE A 76 17.53 12.11 13.49
CA ILE A 76 18.42 11.28 14.32
C ILE A 76 18.56 11.97 15.69
N PRO A 77 18.19 11.30 16.79
CA PRO A 77 18.37 11.87 18.12
C PRO A 77 19.86 12.01 18.44
N SER A 78 20.21 13.04 19.21
CA SER A 78 21.58 13.30 19.64
C SER A 78 21.63 13.39 21.15
N ILE A 79 22.62 12.75 21.77
CA ILE A 79 22.83 12.86 23.23
C ILE A 79 23.26 14.28 23.63
N SER A 80 23.89 15.02 22.70
CA SER A 80 24.28 16.42 22.91
C SER A 80 23.09 17.39 22.90
N LYS A 81 21.87 16.90 22.64
CA LYS A 81 20.63 17.66 22.68
C LYS A 81 19.71 17.01 23.71
N ALA A 82 19.27 17.78 24.69
CA ALA A 82 18.27 17.34 25.66
C ALA A 82 17.06 16.73 24.92
N SER A 83 16.58 15.61 25.43
CA SER A 83 15.42 14.88 24.93
C SER A 83 14.36 14.73 26.02
N VAL A 84 13.25 14.08 25.70
CA VAL A 84 12.21 13.73 26.69
C VAL A 84 12.75 12.82 27.80
N TYR A 85 13.87 12.13 27.56
CA TYR A 85 14.43 11.13 28.46
C TYR A 85 15.74 11.56 29.15
N HIS A 86 16.37 12.66 28.73
CA HIS A 86 17.66 13.11 29.28
C HIS A 86 17.90 14.60 29.02
N ASP A 87 18.68 15.26 29.87
CA ASP A 87 19.19 16.63 29.65
C ASP A 87 20.57 16.62 28.97
#